data_AF-A0A1B8EGQ6-F1
#
_entry.id   AF-A0A1B8EGQ6-F1
#
_cell.length_a   1.000
_cell.length_b   1.000
_cell.length_c   1.000
_cell.angle_alpha   90.00
_cell.angle_beta   90.00
_cell.angle_gamma   90.00
#
_symmetry.space_group_name_H-M   'P 1'
#
loop_
_entity.id
_entity.type
_entity.pdbx_description
1 polymer ?
#
loop_
_entity_poly.entity_id
_entity_poly.type
_entity_poly.pdbx_seq_one_letter_code
_entity_poly.pdbx_strand_id
1 'polypeptide(L)'
;MESKKYSLRDPSLFNSQGLIGGNWKFAPLGKTFPVIEPSTGEVLQQSEARGEITYAASFIAWFAEEATRSYGDTIPSSYQNTTVLTFKEPVGVCGIITPWNFPAAMITRKIAPAFAAGCSVVIKPPSETPFSCIALAKLALKAGIPGSCLHVVPTKDREASLQLATHHKVKKLSFTGSTGVGKMLARMATDTMKRVSMELGGNAPFIVFEDANLDLAVAGAMVSKFRSSGQTCVCANRLLIHTSIVEEFTAKLVAKVEALKLGSGLEEGTSQGPLVNASAVKKVDAHVKDAI
;
A
#
# COMPACT_ATOMS: atom_id res chain seq x y z
N MET A 1 -29.74 22.17 -4.73
CA MET A 1 -28.30 22.40 -4.55
C MET A 1 -27.55 21.35 -5.34
N GLU A 2 -27.12 21.72 -6.55
CA GLU A 2 -26.36 20.85 -7.44
C GLU A 2 -25.01 20.48 -6.80
N SER A 3 -24.80 19.20 -6.54
CA SER A 3 -23.50 18.70 -6.09
C SER A 3 -22.46 19.03 -7.17
N LYS A 4 -21.44 19.84 -6.85
CA LYS A 4 -20.26 20.03 -7.71
C LYS A 4 -19.68 18.64 -8.02
N LYS A 5 -19.98 18.16 -9.23
CA LYS A 5 -19.59 16.85 -9.75
C LYS A 5 -18.07 16.82 -9.86
N TYR A 6 -17.42 15.85 -9.21
CA TYR A 6 -15.99 15.60 -9.35
C TYR A 6 -15.61 15.52 -10.84
N SER A 7 -14.89 16.51 -11.38
CA SER A 7 -14.51 16.53 -12.79
C SER A 7 -13.08 16.03 -12.94
N LEU A 8 -12.93 14.76 -13.31
CA LEU A 8 -11.64 14.21 -13.74
C LEU A 8 -11.27 14.83 -15.09
N ARG A 9 -10.02 15.30 -15.24
CA ARG A 9 -9.51 15.77 -16.54
C ARG A 9 -9.54 14.68 -17.60
N ASP A 10 -9.30 13.43 -17.20
CA ASP A 10 -9.49 12.24 -18.02
C ASP A 10 -10.52 11.32 -17.33
N PRO A 11 -11.81 11.42 -17.70
CA PRO A 11 -12.86 10.56 -17.15
C PRO A 11 -12.64 9.08 -17.44
N SER A 12 -11.85 8.75 -18.47
CA SER A 12 -11.57 7.36 -18.82
C SER A 12 -10.74 6.65 -17.75
N LEU A 13 -10.02 7.36 -16.87
CA LEU A 13 -9.27 6.71 -15.78
C LEU A 13 -10.18 6.09 -14.71
N PHE A 14 -11.44 6.53 -14.63
CA PHE A 14 -12.43 5.91 -13.77
C PHE A 14 -13.06 4.69 -14.45
N ASN A 15 -13.18 3.58 -13.71
CA ASN A 15 -13.89 2.37 -14.16
C ASN A 15 -14.45 1.59 -12.98
N SER A 16 -15.62 0.98 -13.16
CA SER A 16 -16.27 0.09 -12.19
C SER A 16 -16.05 -1.40 -12.50
N GLN A 17 -15.37 -1.72 -13.61
CA GLN A 17 -15.08 -3.08 -14.06
C GLN A 17 -13.72 -3.57 -13.56
N GLY A 18 -13.57 -4.89 -13.43
CA GLY A 18 -12.27 -5.54 -13.27
C GLY A 18 -11.55 -5.69 -14.62
N LEU A 19 -10.23 -5.93 -14.58
CA LEU A 19 -9.42 -6.19 -15.78
C LEU A 19 -9.00 -7.66 -15.80
N ILE A 20 -9.43 -8.43 -16.80
CA ILE A 20 -9.12 -9.86 -16.93
C ILE A 20 -8.65 -10.15 -18.36
N GLY A 21 -7.39 -10.54 -18.51
CA GLY A 21 -6.79 -10.89 -19.81
C GLY A 21 -6.92 -9.75 -20.82
N GLY A 22 -6.59 -8.53 -20.40
CA GLY A 22 -6.67 -7.32 -21.24
C GLY A 22 -8.08 -6.75 -21.46
N ASN A 23 -9.12 -7.39 -20.94
CA ASN A 23 -10.50 -6.99 -21.17
C ASN A 23 -11.16 -6.48 -19.88
N TRP A 24 -11.86 -5.35 -19.96
CA TRP A 24 -12.65 -4.82 -18.85
C TRP A 24 -13.96 -5.59 -18.73
N LYS A 25 -14.22 -6.18 -17.55
CA LYS A 25 -15.35 -7.10 -17.32
C LYS A 25 -16.07 -6.80 -16.00
N PHE A 26 -17.39 -6.96 -16.02
CA PHE A 26 -18.19 -7.08 -14.80
C PHE A 26 -18.10 -8.49 -14.22
N ALA A 27 -18.51 -8.65 -12.96
CA ALA A 27 -18.65 -9.98 -12.37
C ALA A 27 -19.69 -10.81 -13.16
N PRO A 28 -19.47 -12.11 -13.40
CA PRO A 28 -20.41 -12.95 -14.16
C PRO A 28 -21.83 -12.97 -13.59
N LEU A 29 -21.97 -12.85 -12.27
CA LEU A 29 -23.26 -12.81 -11.57
C LEU A 29 -23.80 -11.38 -11.36
N GLY A 30 -23.20 -10.36 -11.97
CA GLY A 30 -23.61 -8.96 -11.82
C GLY A 30 -23.40 -8.37 -10.42
N LYS A 31 -22.80 -9.11 -9.48
CA LYS A 31 -22.56 -8.63 -8.11
C LYS A 31 -21.60 -7.44 -8.12
N THR A 32 -21.99 -6.37 -7.43
CA THR A 32 -21.19 -5.16 -7.21
C THR A 32 -21.13 -4.82 -5.73
N PHE A 33 -20.29 -3.86 -5.37
CA PHE A 33 -20.26 -3.30 -4.02
C PHE A 33 -20.06 -1.78 -4.07
N PRO A 34 -20.67 -1.02 -3.15
CA PRO A 34 -20.44 0.42 -3.09
C PRO A 34 -19.04 0.72 -2.56
N VAL A 35 -18.43 1.76 -3.13
CA VAL A 35 -17.22 2.44 -2.63
C VAL A 35 -17.66 3.82 -2.18
N ILE A 36 -17.40 4.16 -0.92
CA ILE A 36 -17.96 5.33 -0.26
C ILE A 36 -16.83 6.34 0.00
N GLU A 37 -17.04 7.59 -0.41
CA GLU A 37 -16.13 8.69 -0.12
C GLU A 37 -16.28 9.09 1.35
N PRO A 38 -15.18 9.21 2.12
CA PRO A 38 -15.28 9.35 3.57
C PRO A 38 -15.47 10.79 4.09
N SER A 39 -15.53 11.84 3.25
CA SER A 39 -15.23 13.22 3.69
C SER A 39 -16.02 14.43 3.13
N THR A 40 -16.83 14.33 2.07
CA THR A 40 -17.73 15.37 1.47
C THR A 40 -17.83 16.76 2.17
N GLY A 41 -17.30 17.92 1.74
CA GLY A 41 -16.46 18.38 0.61
C GLY A 41 -16.56 19.92 0.37
N GLU A 42 -15.43 20.62 0.22
CA GLU A 42 -15.11 21.75 -0.71
C GLU A 42 -13.57 21.78 -0.89
N VAL A 43 -12.97 22.55 -1.82
CA VAL A 43 -11.56 22.31 -2.27
C VAL A 43 -10.62 23.48 -2.00
N LEU A 44 -9.38 23.23 -1.53
CA LEU A 44 -8.13 23.90 -1.98
C LEU A 44 -6.76 23.38 -1.36
N GLN A 45 -6.56 22.10 -0.93
CA GLN A 45 -5.16 21.55 -0.78
C GLN A 45 -5.03 20.01 -0.90
N GLN A 46 -4.15 19.51 -1.80
CA GLN A 46 -4.05 18.09 -2.24
C GLN A 46 -2.64 17.45 -2.08
N SER A 47 -1.86 17.81 -1.05
CA SER A 47 -0.42 17.49 -1.01
C SER A 47 -0.09 16.00 -0.78
N GLU A 48 -0.74 15.32 0.17
CA GLU A 48 -0.37 13.93 0.54
C GLU A 48 -0.66 12.92 -0.57
N ALA A 49 -1.85 12.97 -1.19
CA ALA A 49 -2.21 12.07 -2.29
C ALA A 49 -1.31 12.27 -3.52
N ARG A 50 -0.94 13.52 -3.85
CA ARG A 50 0.02 13.82 -4.92
C ARG A 50 1.41 13.30 -4.59
N GLY A 51 1.83 13.44 -3.33
CA GLY A 51 3.06 12.85 -2.81
C GLY A 51 3.07 11.33 -2.98
N GLU A 52 1.96 10.65 -2.67
CA GLU A 52 1.82 9.20 -2.91
C GLU A 52 1.93 8.86 -4.39
N ILE A 53 1.26 9.57 -5.30
CA ILE A 53 1.36 9.25 -6.74
C ILE A 53 2.80 9.38 -7.25
N THR A 54 3.52 10.41 -6.81
CA THR A 54 4.94 10.59 -7.14
C THR A 54 5.79 9.44 -6.57
N TYR A 55 5.55 9.08 -5.32
CA TYR A 55 6.20 7.95 -4.66
C TYR A 55 5.89 6.61 -5.36
N ALA A 56 4.63 6.38 -5.76
CA ALA A 56 4.21 5.19 -6.49
C ALA A 56 4.89 5.10 -7.86
N ALA A 57 4.97 6.21 -8.59
CA ALA A 57 5.66 6.28 -9.87
C ALA A 57 7.16 5.98 -9.74
N SER A 58 7.79 6.40 -8.63
CA SER A 58 9.22 6.13 -8.40
C SER A 58 9.57 4.64 -8.38
N PHE A 59 8.68 3.76 -7.91
CA PHE A 59 8.91 2.31 -7.97
C PHE A 59 8.90 1.77 -9.40
N ILE A 60 8.03 2.32 -10.25
CA ILE A 60 7.98 1.92 -11.66
C ILE A 60 9.29 2.32 -12.34
N ALA A 61 9.73 3.57 -12.16
CA ALA A 61 10.98 4.06 -12.72
C ALA A 61 12.18 3.22 -12.22
N TRP A 62 12.29 3.04 -10.91
CA TRP A 62 13.37 2.26 -10.30
C TRP A 62 13.42 0.82 -10.81
N PHE A 63 12.30 0.10 -10.82
CA PHE A 63 12.31 -1.30 -11.26
C PHE A 63 12.41 -1.46 -12.78
N ALA A 64 12.00 -0.46 -13.57
CA ALA A 64 12.29 -0.46 -15.00
C ALA A 64 13.81 -0.42 -15.26
N GLU A 65 14.55 0.35 -14.45
CA GLU A 65 16.01 0.36 -14.47
C GLU A 65 16.59 -0.97 -13.98
N GLU A 66 16.06 -1.54 -12.88
CA GLU A 66 16.55 -2.82 -12.35
C GLU A 66 16.29 -4.03 -13.28
N ALA A 67 15.33 -3.92 -14.21
CA ALA A 67 15.00 -5.01 -15.14
C ALA A 67 16.22 -5.47 -15.98
N THR A 68 17.16 -4.58 -16.28
CA THR A 68 18.38 -4.89 -17.05
C THR A 68 19.58 -5.27 -16.16
N ARG A 69 19.39 -5.34 -14.84
CA ARG A 69 20.45 -5.56 -13.83
C ARG A 69 20.27 -6.85 -13.03
N SER A 70 19.55 -7.83 -13.59
CA SER A 70 19.38 -9.16 -13.00
C SER A 70 20.62 -10.04 -13.19
N TYR A 71 21.73 -9.66 -12.55
CA TYR A 71 23.01 -10.35 -12.68
C TYR A 71 23.03 -11.69 -11.94
N GLY A 72 23.60 -12.70 -12.58
CA GLY A 72 24.04 -13.95 -11.95
C GLY A 72 25.53 -13.90 -11.61
N ASP A 73 26.09 -15.05 -11.23
CA ASP A 73 27.45 -15.20 -10.73
C ASP A 73 28.19 -16.31 -11.47
N THR A 74 29.50 -16.15 -11.62
CA THR A 74 30.41 -17.24 -11.98
C THR A 74 31.19 -17.63 -10.73
N ILE A 75 31.15 -18.90 -10.36
CA ILE A 75 31.68 -19.39 -9.09
C ILE A 75 32.82 -20.40 -9.37
N PRO A 76 33.98 -20.29 -8.69
CA PRO A 76 35.04 -21.28 -8.79
C PRO A 76 34.53 -22.67 -8.42
N SER A 77 34.77 -23.66 -9.29
CA SER A 77 34.37 -25.03 -9.01
C SER A 77 35.37 -25.73 -8.09
N SER A 78 34.86 -26.55 -7.17
CA SER A 78 35.65 -27.48 -6.38
C SER A 78 36.02 -28.77 -7.15
N TYR A 79 35.45 -28.99 -8.34
CA TYR A 79 35.70 -30.16 -9.18
C TYR A 79 36.43 -29.77 -10.46
N GLN A 80 37.41 -30.58 -10.87
CA GLN A 80 38.14 -30.37 -12.13
C GLN A 80 37.19 -30.44 -13.34
N ASN A 81 37.52 -29.68 -14.39
CA ASN A 81 36.79 -29.66 -15.67
C ASN A 81 35.30 -29.30 -15.55
N THR A 82 34.93 -28.44 -14.58
CA THR A 82 33.54 -27.97 -14.41
C THR A 82 33.50 -26.45 -14.20
N THR A 83 32.39 -25.84 -14.65
CA THR A 83 32.11 -24.41 -14.49
C THR A 83 30.80 -24.25 -13.75
N VAL A 84 30.77 -23.39 -12.73
CA VAL A 84 29.54 -23.08 -11.98
C VAL A 84 29.07 -21.68 -12.38
N LEU A 85 27.84 -21.59 -12.86
CA LEU A 85 27.16 -20.37 -13.25
C LEU A 85 25.81 -20.28 -12.54
N THR A 86 25.40 -19.08 -12.13
CA THR A 86 24.06 -18.82 -11.62
C THR A 86 23.32 -17.87 -12.57
N PHE A 87 22.01 -18.03 -12.66
CA PHE A 87 21.12 -17.14 -13.40
C PHE A 87 19.89 -16.81 -12.54
N LYS A 88 19.25 -15.67 -12.80
CA LYS A 88 18.03 -15.24 -12.12
C LYS A 88 16.89 -15.17 -13.12
N GLU A 89 15.89 -16.02 -12.93
CA GLU A 89 14.73 -16.13 -13.81
C GLU A 89 13.42 -15.75 -13.09
N PRO A 90 12.38 -15.31 -13.83
CA PRO A 90 11.06 -15.03 -13.27
C PRO A 90 10.49 -16.23 -12.53
N VAL A 91 9.86 -15.97 -11.38
CA VAL A 91 9.16 -17.02 -10.62
C VAL A 91 7.86 -17.49 -11.30
N GLY A 92 7.31 -16.70 -12.22
CA GLY A 92 6.05 -16.98 -12.92
C GLY A 92 4.90 -16.09 -12.42
N VAL A 93 3.68 -16.66 -12.30
CA VAL A 93 2.49 -15.88 -11.91
C VAL A 93 2.56 -15.45 -10.44
N CYS A 94 2.37 -14.17 -10.19
CA CYS A 94 2.37 -13.55 -8.87
C CYS A 94 0.95 -13.13 -8.44
N GLY A 95 0.50 -13.65 -7.28
CA GLY A 95 -0.70 -13.16 -6.60
C GLY A 95 -0.39 -11.96 -5.73
N ILE A 96 -1.11 -10.87 -5.91
CA ILE A 96 -0.87 -9.58 -5.25
C ILE A 96 -2.11 -9.18 -4.45
N ILE A 97 -1.95 -8.96 -3.14
CA ILE A 97 -3.02 -8.52 -2.24
C ILE A 97 -2.51 -7.28 -1.49
N THR A 98 -3.26 -6.18 -1.54
CA THR A 98 -2.83 -4.87 -1.03
C THR A 98 -3.83 -4.25 -0.06
N PRO A 99 -3.38 -3.37 0.86
CA PRO A 99 -4.23 -2.64 1.81
C PRO A 99 -4.71 -1.33 1.21
N TRP A 100 -5.60 -0.65 1.95
CA TRP A 100 -6.26 0.58 1.53
C TRP A 100 -5.49 1.88 1.79
N ASN A 101 -4.51 1.87 2.69
CA ASN A 101 -3.88 3.09 3.21
C ASN A 101 -2.91 3.79 2.25
N PHE A 102 -2.34 3.05 1.31
CA PHE A 102 -1.55 3.59 0.20
C PHE A 102 -1.98 2.90 -1.11
N PRO A 103 -3.15 3.28 -1.65
CA PRO A 103 -3.83 2.52 -2.70
C PRO A 103 -3.13 2.54 -4.07
N ALA A 104 -2.17 3.45 -4.29
CA ALA A 104 -1.33 3.46 -5.48
C ALA A 104 0.07 2.89 -5.19
N ALA A 105 0.71 3.32 -4.09
CA ALA A 105 2.07 2.91 -3.80
C ALA A 105 2.19 1.42 -3.46
N MET A 106 1.20 0.84 -2.77
CA MET A 106 1.23 -0.61 -2.46
C MET A 106 1.09 -1.48 -3.70
N ILE A 107 0.39 -0.98 -4.73
CA ILE A 107 0.27 -1.65 -6.03
C ILE A 107 1.62 -1.61 -6.76
N THR A 108 2.13 -0.41 -7.01
CA THR A 108 3.37 -0.19 -7.78
C THR A 108 4.59 -0.86 -7.15
N ARG A 109 4.72 -0.82 -5.81
CA ARG A 109 5.76 -1.54 -5.06
C ARG A 109 5.81 -3.05 -5.30
N LYS A 110 4.70 -3.64 -5.75
CA LYS A 110 4.59 -5.09 -5.97
C LYS A 110 4.59 -5.45 -7.45
N ILE A 111 3.90 -4.67 -8.29
CA ILE A 111 3.78 -4.98 -9.72
C ILE A 111 5.03 -4.56 -10.49
N ALA A 112 5.69 -3.45 -10.10
CA ALA A 112 6.89 -2.97 -10.79
C ALA A 112 8.04 -4.00 -10.73
N PRO A 113 8.44 -4.54 -9.55
CA PRO A 113 9.45 -5.59 -9.52
C PRO A 113 8.99 -6.89 -10.17
N ALA A 114 7.69 -7.22 -10.12
CA ALA A 114 7.17 -8.42 -10.78
C ALA A 114 7.34 -8.32 -12.30
N PHE A 115 6.93 -7.20 -12.92
CA PHE A 115 7.09 -7.00 -14.36
C PHE A 115 8.56 -6.88 -14.77
N ALA A 116 9.37 -6.15 -14.00
CA ALA A 116 10.81 -6.03 -14.24
C ALA A 116 11.52 -7.40 -14.26
N ALA A 117 11.10 -8.31 -13.38
CA ALA A 117 11.63 -9.67 -13.34
C ALA A 117 11.06 -10.59 -14.45
N GLY A 118 10.08 -10.14 -15.25
CA GLY A 118 9.43 -10.94 -16.28
C GLY A 118 8.22 -11.77 -15.81
N CYS A 119 7.60 -11.42 -14.68
CA CYS A 119 6.44 -12.12 -14.13
C CYS A 119 5.11 -11.54 -14.63
N SER A 120 4.03 -12.31 -14.51
CA SER A 120 2.65 -11.83 -14.64
C SER A 120 1.99 -11.68 -13.27
N VAL A 121 0.95 -10.85 -13.17
CA VAL A 121 0.32 -10.52 -11.89
C VAL A 121 -1.20 -10.68 -11.92
N VAL A 122 -1.74 -11.18 -10.80
CA VAL A 122 -3.17 -11.16 -10.48
C VAL A 122 -3.36 -10.40 -9.18
N ILE A 123 -4.09 -9.30 -9.24
CA ILE A 123 -4.19 -8.31 -8.17
C ILE A 123 -5.60 -8.34 -7.57
N LYS A 124 -5.70 -8.55 -6.27
CA LYS A 124 -6.89 -8.23 -5.48
C LYS A 124 -6.65 -6.91 -4.72
N PRO A 125 -7.16 -5.77 -5.22
CA PRO A 125 -7.07 -4.51 -4.51
C PRO A 125 -7.98 -4.51 -3.27
N PRO A 126 -7.75 -3.58 -2.32
CA PRO A 126 -8.67 -3.34 -1.21
C PRO A 126 -10.06 -2.95 -1.72
N SER A 127 -11.10 -3.32 -0.98
CA SER A 127 -12.48 -2.99 -1.36
C SER A 127 -12.85 -1.54 -1.06
N GLU A 128 -12.14 -0.91 -0.15
CA GLU A 128 -12.31 0.48 0.26
C GLU A 128 -11.77 1.45 -0.80
N THR A 129 -10.66 1.09 -1.47
CA THR A 129 -9.95 1.99 -2.40
C THR A 129 -9.53 1.31 -3.72
N PRO A 130 -10.44 0.60 -4.43
CA PRO A 130 -10.07 -0.16 -5.63
C PRO A 130 -9.74 0.72 -6.84
N PHE A 131 -10.25 1.95 -6.90
CA PHE A 131 -10.18 2.79 -8.10
C PHE A 131 -8.76 3.23 -8.46
N SER A 132 -7.87 3.45 -7.50
CA SER A 132 -6.46 3.78 -7.79
C SER A 132 -5.75 2.63 -8.53
N CYS A 133 -5.98 1.38 -8.10
CA CYS A 133 -5.44 0.21 -8.79
C CYS A 133 -6.00 0.07 -10.22
N ILE A 134 -7.28 0.37 -10.41
CA ILE A 134 -7.95 0.35 -11.72
C ILE A 134 -7.36 1.42 -12.65
N ALA A 135 -7.18 2.64 -12.16
CA ALA A 135 -6.57 3.73 -12.93
C ALA A 135 -5.12 3.38 -13.33
N LEU A 136 -4.33 2.83 -12.40
CA LEU A 136 -2.98 2.33 -12.71
C LEU A 136 -2.99 1.23 -13.77
N ALA A 137 -3.96 0.32 -13.73
CA ALA A 137 -4.08 -0.72 -14.74
C ALA A 137 -4.41 -0.16 -16.13
N LYS A 138 -5.26 0.86 -16.23
CA LYS A 138 -5.50 1.58 -17.50
C LYS A 138 -4.22 2.21 -18.04
N LEU A 139 -3.45 2.86 -17.18
CA LEU A 139 -2.17 3.46 -17.55
C LEU A 139 -1.14 2.41 -17.96
N ALA A 140 -1.10 1.25 -17.30
CA ALA A 140 -0.21 0.15 -17.66
C ALA A 140 -0.52 -0.43 -19.05
N LEU A 141 -1.81 -0.62 -19.37
CA LEU A 141 -2.22 -1.04 -20.72
C LEU A 141 -1.86 0.01 -21.77
N LYS A 142 -2.08 1.29 -21.48
CA LYS A 142 -1.69 2.40 -22.35
C LYS A 142 -0.17 2.46 -22.57
N ALA A 143 0.62 2.10 -21.56
CA ALA A 143 2.07 2.01 -21.63
C ALA A 143 2.59 0.76 -22.37
N GLY A 144 1.70 -0.15 -22.80
CA GLY A 144 2.05 -1.32 -23.59
C GLY A 144 2.28 -2.61 -22.80
N ILE A 145 1.95 -2.65 -21.50
CA ILE A 145 1.97 -3.92 -20.75
C ILE A 145 0.95 -4.89 -21.39
N PRO A 146 1.35 -6.11 -21.77
CA PRO A 146 0.42 -7.07 -22.35
C PRO A 146 -0.74 -7.36 -21.37
N GLY A 147 -1.97 -7.22 -21.85
CA GLY A 147 -3.16 -7.46 -21.02
C GLY A 147 -3.27 -8.89 -20.47
N SER A 148 -2.61 -9.86 -21.12
CA SER A 148 -2.48 -11.24 -20.63
C SER A 148 -1.64 -11.36 -19.36
N CYS A 149 -0.77 -10.38 -19.07
CA CYS A 149 0.14 -10.37 -17.93
C CYS A 149 -0.37 -9.58 -16.73
N LEU A 150 -1.47 -8.82 -16.85
CA LEU A 150 -2.02 -7.96 -15.81
C LEU A 150 -3.52 -8.21 -15.59
N HIS A 151 -3.87 -8.66 -14.38
CA HIS A 151 -5.25 -8.91 -13.99
C HIS A 151 -5.58 -8.17 -12.69
N VAL A 152 -6.72 -7.47 -12.65
CA VAL A 152 -7.22 -6.76 -11.48
C VAL A 152 -8.62 -7.25 -11.16
N VAL A 153 -8.81 -7.77 -9.95
CA VAL A 153 -10.04 -8.43 -9.49
C VAL A 153 -10.59 -7.69 -8.26
N PRO A 154 -11.31 -6.56 -8.43
CA PRO A 154 -11.97 -5.88 -7.32
C PRO A 154 -13.10 -6.75 -6.78
N THR A 155 -13.00 -7.19 -5.53
CA THR A 155 -14.05 -7.99 -4.88
C THR A 155 -13.94 -7.94 -3.37
N LYS A 156 -15.09 -7.97 -2.69
CA LYS A 156 -15.20 -8.19 -1.24
C LYS A 156 -15.10 -9.67 -0.85
N ASP A 157 -15.20 -10.57 -1.83
CA ASP A 157 -15.17 -12.00 -1.60
C ASP A 157 -13.79 -12.44 -1.10
N ARG A 158 -13.76 -13.10 0.07
CA ARG A 158 -12.53 -13.60 0.68
C ARG A 158 -11.97 -14.79 -0.10
N GLU A 159 -12.80 -15.53 -0.83
CA GLU A 159 -12.36 -16.63 -1.69
C GLU A 159 -11.31 -16.19 -2.69
N ALA A 160 -11.39 -14.98 -3.24
CA ALA A 160 -10.36 -14.47 -4.15
C ALA A 160 -8.95 -14.42 -3.52
N SER A 161 -8.85 -14.10 -2.22
CA SER A 161 -7.57 -14.13 -1.50
C SER A 161 -7.08 -15.56 -1.27
N LEU A 162 -8.01 -16.49 -0.99
CA LEU A 162 -7.71 -17.90 -0.78
C LEU A 162 -7.21 -18.55 -2.07
N GLN A 163 -7.91 -18.31 -3.19
CA GLN A 163 -7.50 -18.78 -4.51
C GLN A 163 -6.09 -18.29 -4.88
N LEU A 164 -5.74 -17.03 -4.61
CA LEU A 164 -4.37 -16.54 -4.82
C LEU A 164 -3.33 -17.24 -3.92
N ALA A 165 -3.74 -17.75 -2.77
CA ALA A 165 -2.86 -18.44 -1.82
C ALA A 165 -2.72 -19.94 -2.10
N THR A 166 -3.72 -20.60 -2.68
CA THR A 166 -3.75 -22.07 -2.83
C THR A 166 -3.62 -22.55 -4.28
N HIS A 167 -3.91 -21.71 -5.28
CA HIS A 167 -3.93 -22.13 -6.67
C HIS A 167 -2.52 -22.41 -7.21
N HIS A 168 -2.25 -23.65 -7.66
CA HIS A 168 -0.93 -24.15 -8.10
C HIS A 168 -0.21 -23.35 -9.21
N LYS A 169 -0.97 -22.64 -10.06
CA LYS A 169 -0.39 -21.73 -11.08
C LYS A 169 0.26 -20.48 -10.47
N VAL A 170 -0.15 -20.04 -9.28
CA VAL A 170 0.43 -18.90 -8.59
C VAL A 170 1.72 -19.34 -7.88
N LYS A 171 2.87 -18.86 -8.35
CA LYS A 171 4.19 -19.26 -7.83
C LYS A 171 4.75 -18.33 -6.76
N LYS A 172 4.18 -17.12 -6.63
CA LYS A 172 4.53 -16.15 -5.58
C LYS A 172 3.29 -15.43 -5.07
N LEU A 173 3.20 -15.21 -3.76
CA LEU A 173 2.20 -14.33 -3.15
C LEU A 173 2.90 -13.15 -2.49
N SER A 174 2.41 -11.94 -2.74
CA SER A 174 2.85 -10.74 -2.06
C SER A 174 1.65 -10.08 -1.38
N PHE A 175 1.70 -10.00 -0.06
CA PHE A 175 0.64 -9.47 0.76
C PHE A 175 1.14 -8.32 1.62
N THR A 176 0.34 -7.26 1.72
CA THR A 176 0.50 -6.23 2.74
C THR A 176 -0.83 -6.08 3.48
N GLY A 177 -0.80 -6.10 4.81
CA GLY A 177 -2.01 -5.99 5.64
C GLY A 177 -1.81 -6.46 7.07
N SER A 178 -2.87 -6.97 7.71
CA SER A 178 -2.79 -7.36 9.12
C SER A 178 -1.97 -8.64 9.33
N THR A 179 -1.27 -8.71 10.47
CA THR A 179 -0.44 -9.87 10.83
C THR A 179 -1.25 -11.17 10.91
N GLY A 180 -2.49 -11.12 11.40
CA GLY A 180 -3.37 -12.29 11.46
C GLY A 180 -3.69 -12.87 10.09
N VAL A 181 -4.05 -12.01 9.12
CA VAL A 181 -4.32 -12.43 7.74
C VAL A 181 -3.03 -12.90 7.06
N GLY A 182 -1.91 -12.20 7.27
CA GLY A 182 -0.61 -12.61 6.72
C GLY A 182 -0.18 -14.01 7.17
N LYS A 183 -0.31 -14.33 8.46
CA LYS A 183 -0.04 -15.68 9.00
C LYS A 183 -0.96 -16.74 8.38
N MET A 184 -2.24 -16.43 8.19
CA MET A 184 -3.19 -17.33 7.55
C MET A 184 -2.83 -17.60 6.08
N LEU A 185 -2.56 -16.56 5.30
CA LEU A 185 -2.14 -16.69 3.89
C LEU A 185 -0.80 -17.40 3.74
N ALA A 186 0.15 -17.16 4.64
CA ALA A 186 1.45 -17.83 4.65
C ALA A 186 1.32 -19.33 4.87
N ARG A 187 0.42 -19.76 5.78
CA ARG A 187 0.11 -21.19 5.98
C ARG A 187 -0.49 -21.81 4.74
N MET A 188 -1.49 -21.20 4.13
CA MET A 188 -2.10 -21.73 2.90
C MET A 188 -1.11 -21.82 1.74
N ALA A 189 -0.15 -20.89 1.67
CA ALA A 189 0.89 -20.90 0.65
C ALA A 189 1.86 -22.09 0.75
N THR A 190 1.93 -22.81 1.88
CA THR A 190 2.82 -23.98 2.01
C THR A 190 2.32 -25.18 1.23
N ASP A 191 1.01 -25.31 1.01
CA ASP A 191 0.41 -26.43 0.28
C ASP A 191 0.92 -26.55 -1.16
N THR A 192 1.39 -25.44 -1.73
CA THR A 192 2.00 -25.40 -3.08
C THR A 192 3.45 -24.90 -3.06
N MET A 193 4.06 -24.78 -1.87
CA MET A 193 5.46 -24.34 -1.66
C MET A 193 5.85 -23.04 -2.39
N LYS A 194 4.87 -22.17 -2.63
CA LYS A 194 5.05 -20.93 -3.39
C LYS A 194 5.71 -19.86 -2.53
N ARG A 195 6.57 -19.04 -3.14
CA ARG A 195 7.29 -17.96 -2.43
C ARG A 195 6.30 -16.95 -1.82
N VAL A 196 6.62 -16.40 -0.65
CA VAL A 196 5.80 -15.41 0.04
C VAL A 196 6.59 -14.16 0.39
N SER A 197 5.95 -12.99 0.27
CA SER A 197 6.44 -11.71 0.80
C SER A 197 5.32 -11.08 1.63
N MET A 198 5.62 -10.71 2.87
CA MET A 198 4.63 -10.33 3.87
C MET A 198 5.05 -9.03 4.57
N GLU A 199 4.33 -7.95 4.28
CA GLU A 199 4.48 -6.66 4.98
C GLU A 199 3.30 -6.52 5.96
N LEU A 200 3.57 -6.65 7.25
CA LEU A 200 2.52 -6.88 8.26
C LEU A 200 2.41 -5.71 9.26
N GLY A 201 1.73 -5.94 10.38
CA GLY A 201 1.58 -4.93 11.42
C GLY A 201 2.89 -4.62 12.14
N GLY A 202 3.15 -3.33 12.38
CA GLY A 202 4.23 -2.84 13.23
C GLY A 202 3.74 -2.31 14.57
N ASN A 203 4.69 -1.96 15.44
CA ASN A 203 4.47 -1.24 16.70
C ASN A 203 5.67 -0.31 16.95
N ALA A 204 5.87 0.66 16.03
CA ALA A 204 7.10 1.42 15.92
C ALA A 204 7.35 2.29 17.17
N PRO A 205 8.48 2.09 17.88
CA PRO A 205 8.93 3.03 18.89
C PRO A 205 9.55 4.26 18.22
N PHE A 206 9.24 5.44 18.76
CA PHE A 206 9.91 6.70 18.43
C PHE A 206 10.63 7.16 19.70
N ILE A 207 11.96 7.14 19.70
CA ILE A 207 12.78 7.31 20.91
C ILE A 207 13.48 8.67 20.86
N VAL A 208 13.35 9.46 21.92
CA VAL A 208 13.99 10.79 22.05
C VAL A 208 14.85 10.78 23.31
N PHE A 209 16.17 10.87 23.12
CA PHE A 209 17.16 10.96 24.19
C PHE A 209 17.33 12.40 24.69
N GLU A 210 17.95 12.56 25.85
CA GLU A 210 18.13 13.87 26.51
C GLU A 210 18.92 14.88 25.68
N ASP A 211 19.81 14.42 24.81
CA ASP A 211 20.67 15.23 23.94
C ASP A 211 20.03 15.51 22.57
N ALA A 212 18.79 15.06 22.35
CA ALA A 212 18.10 15.27 21.09
C ALA A 212 17.74 16.75 20.89
N ASN A 213 17.86 17.23 19.65
CA ASN A 213 17.25 18.50 19.27
C ASN A 213 15.72 18.36 19.35
N LEU A 214 15.11 18.99 20.35
CA LEU A 214 13.68 18.84 20.64
C LEU A 214 12.77 19.34 19.53
N ASP A 215 13.11 20.45 18.87
CA ASP A 215 12.28 20.99 17.79
C ASP A 215 12.25 20.05 16.58
N LEU A 216 13.40 19.46 16.24
CA LEU A 216 13.50 18.44 15.19
C LEU A 216 12.80 17.13 15.60
N ALA A 217 12.94 16.72 16.86
CA ALA A 217 12.27 15.52 17.37
C ALA A 217 10.75 15.67 17.32
N VAL A 218 10.21 16.83 17.72
CA VAL A 218 8.77 17.12 17.64
C VAL A 218 8.31 17.17 16.18
N ALA A 219 9.07 17.81 15.28
CA ALA A 219 8.74 17.81 13.85
C ALA A 219 8.72 16.38 13.26
N GLY A 220 9.70 15.55 13.62
CA GLY A 220 9.75 14.14 13.24
C GLY A 220 8.60 13.32 13.83
N ALA A 221 8.22 13.58 15.08
CA ALA A 221 7.06 12.96 15.72
C ALA A 221 5.77 13.34 14.99
N MET A 222 5.60 14.62 14.61
CA MET A 222 4.42 15.08 13.87
C MET A 222 4.26 14.34 12.54
N VAL A 223 5.33 14.28 11.74
CA VAL A 223 5.31 13.60 10.44
C VAL A 223 5.12 12.09 10.60
N SER A 224 5.82 11.45 11.54
CA SER A 224 5.75 10.00 11.71
C SER A 224 4.45 9.53 12.36
N LYS A 225 3.80 10.35 13.20
CA LYS A 225 2.58 9.96 13.91
C LYS A 225 1.30 10.33 13.18
N PHE A 226 1.23 11.53 12.59
CA PHE A 226 -0.04 12.11 12.13
C PHE A 226 -0.20 12.11 10.61
N ARG A 227 0.84 11.77 9.83
CA ARG A 227 0.70 11.54 8.39
C ARG A 227 -0.40 10.51 8.10
N SER A 228 -1.26 10.77 7.12
CA SER A 228 -2.41 9.92 6.78
C SER A 228 -3.32 9.62 8.00
N SER A 229 -3.44 10.58 8.91
CA SER A 229 -4.17 10.42 10.18
C SER A 229 -3.70 9.22 11.01
N GLY A 230 -2.41 8.90 10.95
CA GLY A 230 -1.79 7.78 11.67
C GLY A 230 -2.04 6.40 11.06
N GLN A 231 -2.59 6.33 9.84
CA GLN A 231 -3.02 5.07 9.21
C GLN A 231 -1.92 4.42 8.35
N THR A 232 -0.66 4.53 8.75
CA THR A 232 0.48 3.91 8.05
C THR A 232 1.11 2.78 8.87
N CYS A 233 1.66 1.77 8.21
CA CYS A 233 2.32 0.64 8.90
C CYS A 233 3.60 1.04 9.65
N VAL A 234 4.21 2.15 9.26
CA VAL A 234 5.46 2.69 9.84
C VAL A 234 5.20 3.86 10.79
N CYS A 235 3.93 4.20 11.06
CA CYS A 235 3.61 5.29 11.97
C CYS A 235 4.15 5.01 13.37
N ALA A 236 4.65 6.06 14.02
CA ALA A 236 5.04 5.99 15.42
C ALA A 236 3.85 5.51 16.26
N ASN A 237 4.02 4.42 17.01
CA ASN A 237 2.95 3.88 17.84
C ASN A 237 3.21 4.13 19.33
N ARG A 238 4.47 4.22 19.73
CA ARG A 238 4.90 4.52 21.11
C ARG A 238 5.98 5.59 21.07
N LEU A 239 5.74 6.74 21.69
CA LEU A 239 6.73 7.80 21.85
C LEU A 239 7.41 7.59 23.20
N LEU A 240 8.70 7.27 23.18
CA LEU A 240 9.53 6.98 24.35
C LEU A 240 10.48 8.16 24.55
N ILE A 241 10.18 9.02 25.52
CA ILE A 241 10.88 10.29 25.73
C ILE A 241 11.66 10.21 27.04
N HIS A 242 12.92 10.65 27.01
CA HIS A 242 13.74 10.69 28.20
C HIS A 242 13.13 11.59 29.28
N THR A 243 13.23 11.18 30.55
CA THR A 243 12.54 11.84 31.68
C THR A 243 12.95 13.29 31.86
N SER A 244 14.22 13.64 31.58
CA SER A 244 14.72 15.02 31.72
C SER A 244 14.11 16.03 30.73
N ILE A 245 13.51 15.57 29.63
CA ILE A 245 12.98 16.42 28.54
C ILE A 245 11.50 16.18 28.25
N VAL A 246 10.84 15.27 28.99
CA VAL A 246 9.48 14.81 28.68
C VAL A 246 8.45 15.93 28.75
N GLU A 247 8.54 16.83 29.72
CA GLU A 247 7.59 17.94 29.89
C GLU A 247 7.70 18.93 28.72
N GLU A 248 8.91 19.35 28.38
CA GLU A 248 9.16 20.29 27.29
C GLU A 248 8.75 19.70 25.93
N PHE A 249 9.13 18.44 25.67
CA PHE A 249 8.74 17.73 24.46
C PHE A 249 7.20 17.64 24.35
N THR A 250 6.53 17.30 25.45
CA THR A 250 5.06 17.17 25.48
C THR A 250 4.39 18.50 25.18
N ALA A 251 4.81 19.59 25.82
CA ALA A 251 4.26 20.92 25.59
C ALA A 251 4.39 21.35 24.12
N LYS A 252 5.58 21.16 23.53
CA LYS A 252 5.82 21.46 22.11
C LYS A 252 4.99 20.59 21.17
N LEU A 253 4.86 19.30 21.48
CA LEU A 253 4.05 18.38 20.68
C LEU A 253 2.56 18.74 20.72
N VAL A 254 2.01 19.00 21.92
CA VAL A 254 0.60 19.41 22.10
C VAL A 254 0.29 20.66 21.26
N ALA A 255 1.14 21.70 21.34
CA ALA A 255 0.95 22.91 20.55
C ALA A 255 0.90 22.64 19.03
N LYS A 256 1.67 21.65 18.52
CA LYS A 256 1.62 21.26 17.11
C LYS A 256 0.38 20.43 16.77
N VAL A 257 -0.09 19.59 17.70
CA VAL A 257 -1.31 18.80 17.52
C VAL A 257 -2.56 19.69 17.51
N GLU A 258 -2.63 20.68 18.40
CA GLU A 258 -3.75 21.64 18.44
C GLU A 258 -3.87 22.49 17.16
N ALA A 259 -2.75 22.69 16.46
CA ALA A 259 -2.73 23.37 15.17
C ALA A 259 -3.21 22.51 13.99
N LEU A 260 -3.47 21.21 14.19
CA LEU A 260 -3.98 20.32 13.15
C LEU A 260 -5.43 20.68 12.82
N LYS A 261 -5.69 20.86 11.53
CA LYS A 261 -7.03 21.07 10.96
C LYS A 261 -7.59 19.74 10.47
N LEU A 262 -8.69 19.31 11.08
CA LEU A 262 -9.51 18.19 10.64
C LEU A 262 -10.46 18.66 9.56
N GLY A 263 -10.68 17.84 8.53
CA GLY A 263 -11.60 18.19 7.46
C GLY A 263 -11.59 17.19 6.31
N SER A 264 -12.23 17.56 5.21
CA SER A 264 -12.14 16.79 3.98
C SER A 264 -10.73 16.86 3.40
N GLY A 265 -10.24 15.75 2.86
CA GLY A 265 -8.97 15.73 2.12
C GLY A 265 -9.00 16.54 0.81
N LEU A 266 -10.15 17.09 0.47
CA LEU A 266 -10.33 18.03 -0.63
C LEU A 266 -10.13 19.49 -0.15
N GLU A 267 -10.53 19.81 1.08
CA GLU A 267 -10.56 21.17 1.66
C GLU A 267 -9.16 21.78 1.86
N GLU A 268 -9.04 23.09 1.67
CA GLU A 268 -7.78 23.79 1.89
C GLU A 268 -7.36 23.79 3.34
N GLY A 269 -6.06 23.59 3.56
CA GLY A 269 -5.49 23.63 4.89
C GLY A 269 -5.90 22.44 5.75
N THR A 270 -6.73 21.51 5.27
CA THR A 270 -6.95 20.23 5.95
C THR A 270 -5.62 19.51 6.07
N SER A 271 -5.23 19.27 7.31
CA SER A 271 -4.02 18.52 7.64
C SER A 271 -4.33 17.07 8.02
N GLN A 272 -5.57 16.78 8.40
CA GLN A 272 -6.01 15.47 8.90
C GLN A 272 -7.37 15.10 8.29
N GLY A 273 -7.36 14.05 7.47
CA GLY A 273 -8.58 13.49 6.89
C GLY A 273 -9.28 12.50 7.82
N PRO A 274 -10.47 12.01 7.43
CA PRO A 274 -11.19 11.00 8.20
C PRO A 274 -10.42 9.68 8.25
N LEU A 275 -10.69 8.89 9.29
CA LEU A 275 -10.28 7.49 9.32
C LEU A 275 -11.08 6.69 8.28
N VAL A 276 -10.50 5.60 7.79
CA VAL A 276 -11.05 4.82 6.66
C VAL A 276 -12.47 4.30 6.90
N ASN A 277 -12.83 3.97 8.14
CA ASN A 277 -14.16 3.48 8.50
C ASN A 277 -14.43 3.56 10.02
N ALA A 278 -15.67 3.31 10.41
CA ALA A 278 -16.11 3.34 11.81
C ALA A 278 -15.38 2.34 12.72
N SER A 279 -14.88 1.21 12.18
CA SER A 279 -14.10 0.26 12.98
C SER A 279 -12.74 0.84 13.40
N ALA A 280 -12.12 1.66 12.54
CA ALA A 280 -10.88 2.36 12.88
C ALA A 280 -11.11 3.38 14.01
N VAL A 281 -12.20 4.14 13.94
CA VAL A 281 -12.61 5.10 14.99
C VAL A 281 -12.79 4.38 16.33
N LYS A 282 -13.58 3.30 16.36
CA LYS A 282 -13.82 2.51 17.57
C LYS A 282 -12.53 1.97 18.19
N LYS A 283 -11.56 1.59 17.37
CA LYS A 283 -10.27 1.10 17.86
C LYS A 283 -9.46 2.21 18.54
N VAL A 284 -9.41 3.41 17.96
CA VAL A 284 -8.72 4.55 18.56
C VAL A 284 -9.38 4.92 19.89
N ASP A 285 -10.71 5.03 19.92
CA ASP A 285 -11.48 5.30 21.14
C ASP A 285 -11.23 4.26 22.25
N ALA A 286 -11.20 2.98 21.89
CA ALA A 286 -10.89 1.90 22.85
C ALA A 286 -9.49 2.03 23.45
N HIS A 287 -8.47 2.37 22.65
CA HIS A 287 -7.11 2.56 23.16
C HIS A 287 -7.01 3.78 24.10
N VAL A 288 -7.75 4.86 23.83
CA VAL A 288 -7.78 6.04 24.71
C VAL A 288 -8.43 5.68 26.05
N LYS A 289 -9.55 4.95 26.03
CA LYS A 289 -10.28 4.52 27.24
C LYS A 289 -9.53 3.48 28.07
N ASP A 290 -8.69 2.66 27.45
CA ASP A 290 -7.85 1.69 28.16
C ASP A 290 -6.66 2.37 28.86
N ALA A 291 -6.20 3.50 28.32
CA ALA A 291 -5.04 4.23 28.84
C ALA A 291 -5.36 5.23 29.97
N ILE A 292 -6.61 5.72 30.06
CA ILE A 292 -7.10 6.70 31.05
C ILE A 292 -7.98 6.00 32.08
#